data_AF-F0XAF2-F1
#
_entry.id   AF-F0XAF2-F1
#
_cell.length_a   1.000
_cell.length_b   1.000
_cell.length_c   1.000
_cell.angle_alpha   90.00
_cell.angle_beta   90.00
_cell.angle_gamma   90.00
#
_symmetry.space_group_name_H-M   'P 1'
#
loop_
_entity.id
_entity.type
_entity.pdbx_description
1 polymer ?
#
loop_
_entity_poly.entity_id
_entity_poly.type
_entity_poly.pdbx_seq_one_letter_code
_entity_poly.pdbx_strand_id
1 'polypeptide(L)'
;MTSADMDMVGPVVPRTGIAPSLLPFRDDPTASNPFLDERDLEQDDTVMELGERAVKRVWGGFMDFALQGNILEIAFGLIIAASFTAIVNSFVSDILLPPLSVLLPLNKNLDEKFAVLQPGPSYAAENGYNTLQIAQDDGAVVMAYGVFLNRAINFLGVGISLYALAGLYQYFSHDPIIKHTVKCKYCRKRISEKALRCVNCTSWLDGREERRSGM
;
A
#
# COMPACT_ATOMS: atom_id res chain seq x y z
N MET A 1 7.68 -64.33 -23.85
CA MET A 1 6.30 -64.86 -23.81
C MET A 1 5.45 -63.73 -23.25
N THR A 2 4.76 -62.99 -24.13
CA THR A 2 3.31 -63.17 -24.47
C THR A 2 2.43 -62.64 -23.33
N SER A 3 1.46 -61.74 -23.52
CA SER A 3 0.81 -61.15 -24.71
C SER A 3 0.18 -59.80 -24.27
N ALA A 4 0.06 -58.76 -25.11
CA ALA A 4 -1.07 -58.53 -26.05
C ALA A 4 -2.44 -58.51 -25.33
N ASP A 5 -3.35 -57.55 -25.45
CA ASP A 5 -3.47 -56.34 -26.29
C ASP A 5 -4.12 -55.17 -25.43
N MET A 6 -4.73 -54.06 -25.88
CA MET A 6 -5.23 -53.61 -27.19
C MET A 6 -5.49 -52.07 -27.24
N ASP A 7 -5.38 -51.48 -28.44
CA ASP A 7 -6.05 -50.28 -29.04
C ASP A 7 -6.59 -49.11 -28.18
N MET A 8 -6.37 -47.83 -28.56
CA MET A 8 -6.92 -47.24 -29.79
C MET A 8 -6.18 -45.96 -30.30
N VAL A 9 -5.75 -46.02 -31.57
CA VAL A 9 -5.93 -45.02 -32.66
C VAL A 9 -5.40 -43.57 -32.50
N GLY A 10 -4.50 -43.16 -33.42
CA GLY A 10 -4.06 -41.77 -33.68
C GLY A 10 -5.02 -41.00 -34.64
N PRO A 11 -4.57 -40.13 -35.60
CA PRO A 11 -3.26 -40.16 -36.28
C PRO A 11 -2.65 -38.81 -36.81
N VAL A 12 -1.55 -38.93 -37.55
CA VAL A 12 -0.91 -38.01 -38.54
C VAL A 12 -0.31 -36.67 -38.06
N VAL A 13 1.03 -36.60 -38.15
CA VAL A 13 1.82 -35.36 -38.31
C VAL A 13 2.31 -35.27 -39.78
N PRO A 14 2.12 -34.15 -40.51
CA PRO A 14 2.64 -33.99 -41.86
C PRO A 14 4.13 -33.57 -41.90
N ARG A 15 4.79 -33.90 -43.01
CA ARG A 15 6.26 -33.85 -43.19
C ARG A 15 6.80 -32.44 -43.43
N THR A 16 7.80 -32.01 -42.67
CA THR A 16 8.73 -30.96 -43.08
C THR A 16 9.78 -31.53 -44.03
N GLY A 17 9.60 -31.32 -45.33
CA GLY A 17 10.60 -31.65 -46.35
C GLY A 17 11.00 -30.39 -47.12
N ILE A 18 12.15 -29.81 -46.78
CA ILE A 18 12.80 -28.77 -47.58
C ILE A 18 14.26 -29.18 -47.75
N ALA A 19 14.61 -29.59 -48.97
CA ALA A 19 16.00 -29.84 -49.35
C ALA A 19 16.63 -28.51 -49.82
N PRO A 20 17.89 -28.20 -49.44
CA PRO A 20 18.56 -26.99 -49.88
C PRO A 20 19.32 -27.23 -51.20
N SER A 21 18.87 -26.63 -52.30
CA SER A 21 19.69 -26.55 -53.50
C SER A 21 19.30 -25.37 -54.40
N LEU A 22 20.29 -24.50 -54.63
CA LEU A 22 20.55 -23.83 -55.91
C LEU A 22 19.36 -23.12 -56.61
N LEU A 23 19.43 -21.79 -56.67
CA LEU A 23 19.56 -21.10 -57.96
C LEU A 23 20.34 -19.78 -57.77
N PRO A 24 21.06 -19.30 -58.80
CA PRO A 24 21.99 -18.17 -58.69
C PRO A 24 21.28 -16.82 -58.82
N PHE A 25 21.99 -15.75 -58.47
CA PHE A 25 21.70 -14.40 -58.94
C PHE A 25 21.51 -14.42 -60.46
N ARG A 26 20.31 -14.04 -60.90
CA ARG A 26 19.95 -13.80 -62.30
C ARG A 26 19.08 -12.56 -62.31
N ASP A 27 19.72 -11.41 -62.51
CA ASP A 27 19.06 -10.13 -62.59
C ASP A 27 18.25 -10.06 -63.88
N ASP A 28 16.92 -10.08 -63.77
CA ASP A 28 16.00 -9.92 -64.90
C ASP A 28 15.46 -8.47 -64.90
N PRO A 29 15.90 -7.59 -65.82
CA PRO A 29 15.66 -6.14 -65.74
C PRO A 29 14.20 -5.74 -66.06
N THR A 30 13.30 -6.70 -66.23
CA THR A 30 11.86 -6.51 -66.48
C THR A 30 10.96 -7.16 -65.44
N ALA A 31 11.51 -7.64 -64.32
CA ALA A 31 10.70 -8.07 -63.18
C ALA A 31 10.05 -6.87 -62.48
N SER A 32 8.80 -6.55 -62.84
CA SER A 32 7.97 -5.62 -62.07
C SER A 32 7.87 -6.11 -60.63
N ASN A 33 8.29 -5.27 -59.67
CA ASN A 33 8.36 -5.61 -58.25
C ASN A 33 7.03 -6.21 -57.75
N PRO A 34 6.97 -7.50 -57.36
CA PRO A 34 5.71 -8.13 -56.90
C PRO A 34 5.19 -7.60 -55.57
N PHE A 35 5.92 -6.66 -54.95
CA PHE A 35 5.65 -6.05 -53.65
C PHE A 35 5.05 -4.64 -53.74
N LEU A 36 4.72 -4.15 -54.93
CA LEU A 36 3.89 -2.96 -55.10
C LEU A 36 2.47 -3.39 -55.44
N ASP A 37 1.75 -3.86 -54.42
CA ASP A 37 0.30 -4.07 -54.48
C ASP A 37 -0.35 -2.68 -54.43
N GLU A 38 -1.16 -2.30 -55.42
CA GLU A 38 -1.81 -0.97 -55.50
C GLU A 38 -2.94 -0.77 -54.46
N ARG A 39 -2.82 -1.40 -53.29
CA ARG A 39 -3.77 -1.38 -52.17
C ARG A 39 -3.27 -0.61 -50.94
N ASP A 40 -2.11 0.05 -51.04
CA ASP A 40 -1.53 0.90 -49.99
C ASP A 40 -2.20 2.29 -49.85
N LEU A 41 -3.39 2.51 -50.44
CA LEU A 41 -4.14 3.78 -50.39
C LEU A 41 -5.42 3.75 -49.52
N GLU A 42 -5.61 2.71 -48.71
CA GLU A 42 -6.65 2.66 -47.65
C GLU A 42 -6.02 2.26 -46.29
N GLN A 43 -4.93 2.92 -45.89
CA GLN A 43 -4.12 2.57 -44.71
C GLN A 43 -4.19 3.61 -43.56
N ASP A 44 -5.29 4.36 -43.40
CA ASP A 44 -5.42 5.40 -42.35
C ASP A 44 -6.15 4.94 -41.06
N ASP A 45 -6.86 3.80 -41.04
CA ASP A 45 -7.69 3.41 -39.88
C ASP A 45 -7.01 2.45 -38.86
N THR A 46 -5.90 1.80 -39.22
CA THR A 46 -5.43 0.61 -38.47
C THR A 46 -4.54 0.90 -37.24
N VAL A 47 -4.01 2.11 -37.08
CA VAL A 47 -3.14 2.46 -35.93
C VAL A 47 -3.93 2.81 -34.66
N MET A 48 -5.11 3.42 -34.80
CA MET A 48 -6.01 3.75 -33.69
C MET A 48 -6.59 2.48 -33.03
N GLU A 49 -7.09 1.53 -33.83
CA GLU A 49 -7.69 0.29 -33.32
C GLU A 49 -6.69 -0.58 -32.52
N LEU A 50 -5.42 -0.64 -32.95
CA LEU A 50 -4.38 -1.36 -32.21
C LEU A 50 -4.10 -0.70 -30.86
N GLY A 51 -4.04 0.64 -30.82
CA GLY A 51 -3.94 1.42 -29.59
C GLY A 51 -5.12 1.16 -28.65
N GLU A 52 -6.35 1.23 -29.14
CA GLU A 52 -7.55 0.99 -28.32
C GLU A 52 -7.59 -0.42 -27.72
N ARG A 53 -7.27 -1.46 -28.51
CA ARG A 53 -7.31 -2.85 -28.04
C ARG A 53 -6.19 -3.14 -27.02
N ALA A 54 -5.03 -2.50 -27.17
CA ALA A 54 -3.96 -2.54 -26.17
C ALA A 54 -4.39 -1.83 -24.87
N VAL A 55 -4.90 -0.60 -24.96
CA VAL A 55 -5.37 0.18 -23.80
C VAL A 55 -6.51 -0.53 -23.07
N LYS A 56 -7.51 -1.06 -23.79
CA LYS A 56 -8.63 -1.83 -23.20
C LYS A 56 -8.13 -3.09 -22.46
N ARG A 57 -7.13 -3.81 -23.00
CA ARG A 57 -6.52 -4.98 -22.33
C ARG A 57 -5.69 -4.59 -21.10
N VAL A 58 -4.89 -3.52 -21.18
CA VAL A 58 -4.10 -3.01 -20.04
C VAL A 58 -5.03 -2.48 -18.94
N TRP A 59 -6.08 -1.76 -19.29
CA TRP A 59 -7.08 -1.25 -18.34
C TRP A 59 -7.85 -2.38 -17.65
N GLY A 60 -8.30 -3.39 -18.40
CA GLY A 60 -8.94 -4.58 -17.83
C GLY A 60 -8.02 -5.31 -16.85
N GLY A 61 -6.79 -5.61 -17.27
CA GLY A 61 -5.81 -6.27 -16.40
C GLY A 61 -5.41 -5.45 -15.17
N PHE A 62 -5.36 -4.12 -15.27
CA PHE A 62 -5.17 -3.24 -14.12
C PHE A 62 -6.37 -3.29 -13.16
N MET A 63 -7.60 -3.29 -13.68
CA MET A 63 -8.80 -3.35 -12.85
C MET A 63 -8.91 -4.70 -12.12
N ASP A 64 -8.64 -5.81 -12.82
CA ASP A 64 -8.61 -7.17 -12.23
C ASP A 64 -7.54 -7.29 -11.13
N PHE A 65 -6.38 -6.64 -11.30
CA PHE A 65 -5.32 -6.55 -10.29
C PHE A 65 -5.71 -5.65 -9.10
N ALA A 66 -6.27 -4.46 -9.35
CA ALA A 66 -6.64 -3.50 -8.31
C ALA A 66 -7.82 -3.99 -7.44
N LEU A 67 -8.74 -4.76 -8.03
CA LEU A 67 -9.86 -5.40 -7.32
C LEU A 67 -9.45 -6.66 -6.54
N GLN A 68 -8.19 -7.10 -6.62
CA GLN A 68 -7.70 -8.23 -5.84
C GLN A 68 -7.72 -7.89 -4.33
N GLY A 69 -8.53 -8.61 -3.56
CA GLY A 69 -8.85 -8.27 -2.17
C GLY A 69 -7.64 -8.00 -1.25
N ASN A 70 -6.54 -8.75 -1.43
CA ASN A 70 -5.29 -8.54 -0.69
C ASN A 70 -4.68 -7.13 -0.89
N ILE A 71 -4.81 -6.54 -2.08
CA ILE A 71 -4.31 -5.20 -2.39
C ILE A 71 -5.30 -4.15 -1.88
N LEU A 72 -6.60 -4.40 -2.06
CA LEU A 72 -7.68 -3.52 -1.63
C LEU A 72 -7.67 -3.30 -0.10
N GLU A 73 -7.47 -4.37 0.68
CA GLU A 73 -7.37 -4.29 2.15
C GLU A 73 -6.18 -3.43 2.62
N ILE A 74 -5.01 -3.58 1.97
CA ILE A 74 -3.81 -2.78 2.25
C ILE A 74 -4.06 -1.30 1.89
N ALA A 75 -4.68 -1.03 0.74
CA ALA A 75 -4.98 0.32 0.29
C ALA A 75 -5.94 1.04 1.25
N PHE A 76 -7.04 0.39 1.68
CA PHE A 76 -7.94 0.96 2.68
C PHE A 76 -7.24 1.20 4.03
N GLY A 77 -6.38 0.28 4.47
CA GLY A 77 -5.58 0.45 5.69
C GLY A 77 -4.71 1.71 5.66
N LEU A 78 -4.03 1.97 4.53
CA LEU A 78 -3.18 3.16 4.36
C LEU A 78 -3.99 4.46 4.30
N ILE A 79 -5.13 4.47 3.59
CA ILE A 79 -6.01 5.64 3.51
C ILE A 79 -6.56 6.01 4.89
N ILE A 80 -7.06 5.02 5.65
CA ILE A 80 -7.58 5.24 7.00
C ILE A 80 -6.47 5.73 7.94
N ALA A 81 -5.28 5.13 7.88
CA ALA A 81 -4.13 5.55 8.70
C ALA A 81 -3.70 7.00 8.41
N ALA A 82 -3.64 7.40 7.14
CA ALA A 82 -3.28 8.76 6.74
C ALA A 82 -4.33 9.79 7.21
N SER A 83 -5.62 9.53 6.96
CA SER A 83 -6.72 10.41 7.37
C SER A 83 -6.82 10.52 8.89
N PHE A 84 -6.67 9.42 9.63
CA PHE A 84 -6.69 9.41 11.08
C PHE A 84 -5.51 10.22 11.66
N THR A 85 -4.31 10.05 11.12
CA THR A 85 -3.13 10.83 11.53
C THR A 85 -3.34 12.33 11.30
N ALA A 86 -3.95 12.72 10.17
CA ALA A 86 -4.27 14.13 9.90
C ALA A 86 -5.27 14.72 10.91
N ILE A 87 -6.32 13.97 11.28
CA ILE A 87 -7.31 14.40 12.28
C ILE A 87 -6.65 14.59 13.66
N VAL A 88 -5.81 13.64 14.09
CA VAL A 88 -5.15 13.75 15.41
C VAL A 88 -4.12 14.89 15.40
N ASN A 89 -3.38 15.09 14.30
CA ASN A 89 -2.45 16.22 14.16
C ASN A 89 -3.17 17.58 14.25
N SER A 90 -4.36 17.72 13.63
CA SER A 90 -5.19 18.93 13.74
C SER A 90 -5.74 19.10 15.16
N PHE A 91 -6.26 18.05 15.79
CA PHE A 91 -6.70 18.11 17.19
C PHE A 91 -5.58 18.57 18.14
N VAL A 92 -4.36 18.08 17.96
CA VAL A 92 -3.21 18.50 18.76
C VAL A 92 -2.83 19.95 18.44
N SER A 93 -2.64 20.28 17.16
CA SER A 93 -2.10 21.59 16.74
C SER A 93 -3.09 22.74 16.92
N ASP A 94 -4.36 22.51 16.64
CA ASP A 94 -5.39 23.56 16.56
C ASP A 94 -6.23 23.67 17.84
N ILE A 95 -6.33 22.60 18.65
CA ILE A 95 -7.17 22.56 19.86
C ILE A 95 -6.33 22.42 21.14
N LEU A 96 -5.29 21.57 21.17
CA LEU A 96 -4.47 21.40 22.39
C LEU A 96 -3.34 22.44 22.53
N LEU A 97 -2.61 22.77 21.46
CA LEU A 97 -1.50 23.73 21.54
C LEU A 97 -1.92 25.15 21.97
N PRO A 98 -3.04 25.75 21.53
CA PRO A 98 -3.35 27.13 21.91
C PRO A 98 -3.59 27.31 23.42
N PRO A 99 -4.37 26.45 24.11
CA PRO A 99 -4.44 26.46 25.57
C PRO A 99 -3.09 26.16 26.25
N LEU A 100 -2.32 25.19 25.72
CA LEU A 100 -1.02 24.82 26.31
C LEU A 100 0.01 25.95 26.22
N SER A 101 0.01 26.72 25.13
CA SER A 101 0.89 27.87 24.87
C SER A 101 0.51 29.13 25.67
N VAL A 102 -0.71 29.18 26.21
CA VAL A 102 -1.11 30.21 27.20
C VAL A 102 -0.75 29.77 28.62
N LEU A 103 -0.89 28.47 28.94
CA LEU A 103 -0.65 27.94 30.29
C LEU A 103 0.84 27.74 30.60
N LEU A 104 1.60 27.21 29.65
CA LEU A 104 3.07 27.22 29.68
C LEU A 104 3.52 28.51 28.98
N PRO A 105 4.44 29.30 29.54
CA PRO A 105 5.00 30.50 28.90
C PRO A 105 5.99 30.15 27.76
N LEU A 106 5.66 29.13 26.97
CA LEU A 106 6.32 28.77 25.72
C LEU A 106 5.77 29.70 24.63
N ASN A 107 6.60 30.67 24.28
CA ASN A 107 6.23 31.75 23.37
C ASN A 107 5.65 31.22 22.05
N LYS A 108 4.51 31.77 21.62
CA LYS A 108 3.59 31.18 20.63
C LYS A 108 4.21 30.85 19.27
N ASN A 109 5.31 31.54 18.93
CA ASN A 109 6.08 31.31 17.72
C ASN A 109 7.30 30.44 18.05
N LEU A 110 7.07 29.18 18.43
CA LEU A 110 8.18 28.23 18.60
C LEU A 110 8.89 27.98 17.28
N ASP A 111 8.17 27.84 16.16
CA ASP A 111 8.76 27.59 14.84
C ASP A 111 9.73 28.69 14.37
N GLU A 112 9.48 29.95 14.74
CA GLU A 112 10.35 31.10 14.44
C GLU A 112 11.59 31.18 15.35
N LYS A 113 11.77 30.25 16.28
CA LYS A 113 13.00 30.16 17.10
C LYS A 113 14.08 29.37 16.39
N PHE A 114 15.04 30.10 15.83
CA PHE A 114 16.25 29.57 15.22
C PHE A 114 17.49 30.28 15.76
N ALA A 115 18.61 29.57 15.78
CA ALA A 115 19.92 30.16 16.02
C ALA A 115 20.67 30.26 14.69
N VAL A 116 21.07 31.47 14.29
CA VAL A 116 21.93 31.68 13.12
C VAL A 116 23.36 31.32 13.53
N LEU A 117 23.94 30.29 12.89
CA LEU A 117 25.33 29.86 13.15
C LEU A 117 26.31 30.56 12.21
N GLN A 118 25.88 30.82 10.97
CA GLN A 118 26.62 31.59 9.97
C GLN A 118 25.65 32.57 9.29
N PRO A 119 25.91 33.90 9.35
CA PRO A 119 25.09 34.89 8.69
C PRO A 119 25.20 34.79 7.17
N GLY A 120 24.09 35.04 6.48
CA GLY A 120 24.05 35.19 5.02
C GLY A 120 24.46 36.60 4.56
N PRO A 121 24.52 36.84 3.24
CA PRO A 121 24.97 38.12 2.67
C PRO A 121 24.12 39.33 3.08
N SER A 122 22.84 39.12 3.40
CA SER A 122 21.87 40.17 3.72
C SER A 122 21.62 40.32 5.23
N TYR A 123 22.50 39.77 6.08
CA TYR A 123 22.32 39.78 7.54
C TYR A 123 22.43 41.19 8.15
N ALA A 124 21.29 41.83 8.40
CA ALA A 124 21.22 43.07 9.17
C ALA A 124 21.50 42.80 10.65
N ALA A 125 22.68 43.20 11.15
CA ALA A 125 23.11 42.96 12.53
C ALA A 125 22.18 43.54 13.62
N GLU A 126 21.30 44.48 13.23
CA GLU A 126 20.39 45.22 14.12
C GLU A 126 19.04 44.51 14.32
N ASN A 127 18.54 43.79 13.30
CA ASN A 127 17.21 43.15 13.30
C ASN A 127 17.24 41.64 13.01
N GLY A 128 18.39 41.07 12.63
CA GLY A 128 18.51 39.66 12.25
C GLY A 128 17.60 39.26 11.09
N TYR A 129 17.19 37.99 11.06
CA TYR A 129 16.10 37.53 10.20
C TYR A 129 14.82 37.40 11.03
N ASN A 130 13.70 37.90 10.51
CA ASN A 130 12.41 37.84 11.21
C ASN A 130 11.70 36.47 11.05
N THR A 131 12.04 35.68 10.03
CA THR A 131 11.47 34.36 9.79
C THR A 131 12.54 33.36 9.38
N LEU A 132 12.28 32.06 9.62
CA LEU A 132 13.16 30.98 9.21
C LEU A 132 13.35 30.90 7.69
N GLN A 133 12.32 31.26 6.92
CA GLN A 133 12.32 31.19 5.46
C GLN A 133 13.31 32.19 4.87
N ILE A 134 13.25 33.46 5.29
CA ILE A 134 14.19 34.50 4.84
C ILE A 134 15.65 34.12 5.16
N ALA A 135 15.89 33.51 6.34
CA ALA A 135 17.22 33.05 6.71
C ALA A 135 17.74 31.90 5.84
N GLN A 136 16.85 30.97 5.45
CA GLN A 136 17.19 29.85 4.56
C GLN A 136 17.41 30.32 3.11
N ASP A 137 16.58 31.25 2.62
CA ASP A 137 16.67 31.81 1.28
C ASP A 137 17.95 32.66 1.07
N ASP A 138 18.40 33.38 2.11
CA ASP A 138 19.68 34.12 2.13
C ASP A 138 20.90 33.20 2.34
N GLY A 139 20.71 31.88 2.38
CA GLY A 139 21.76 30.88 2.51
C GLY A 139 22.42 30.82 3.90
N ALA A 140 21.81 31.42 4.92
CA ALA A 140 22.35 31.40 6.28
C ALA A 140 22.22 30.01 6.91
N VAL A 141 23.30 29.54 7.56
CA VAL A 141 23.28 28.24 8.24
C VAL A 141 22.54 28.41 9.57
N VAL A 142 21.26 28.01 9.60
CA VAL A 142 20.37 28.15 10.75
C VAL A 142 20.08 26.81 11.45
N MET A 143 20.26 26.80 12.78
CA MET A 143 19.79 25.72 13.64
C MET A 143 18.34 25.99 14.06
N ALA A 144 17.39 25.41 13.33
CA ALA A 144 15.94 25.54 13.54
C ALA A 144 15.42 24.68 14.72
N TYR A 145 15.92 24.91 15.93
CA TYR A 145 15.51 24.15 17.12
C TYR A 145 14.01 24.32 17.46
N GLY A 146 13.42 25.45 17.07
CA GLY A 146 11.99 25.74 17.19
C GLY A 146 11.08 24.73 16.51
N VAL A 147 11.27 24.52 15.20
CA VAL A 147 10.51 23.54 14.40
C VAL A 147 10.71 22.11 14.92
N PHE A 148 11.91 21.78 15.40
CA PHE A 148 12.16 20.47 16.03
C PHE A 148 11.34 20.31 17.32
N LEU A 149 11.34 21.31 18.19
CA LEU A 149 10.58 21.28 19.44
C LEU A 149 9.06 21.23 19.19
N ASN A 150 8.56 21.98 18.19
CA ASN A 150 7.15 21.91 17.78
C ASN A 150 6.78 20.49 17.32
N ARG A 151 7.58 19.86 16.45
CA ARG A 151 7.38 18.46 16.03
C ARG A 151 7.42 17.46 17.19
N ALA A 152 8.31 17.66 18.16
CA ALA A 152 8.40 16.82 19.36
C ALA A 152 7.18 16.97 20.29
N ILE A 153 6.70 18.20 20.51
CA ILE A 153 5.48 18.46 21.29
C ILE A 153 4.26 17.89 20.57
N ASN A 154 4.17 18.03 19.24
CA ASN A 154 3.09 17.46 18.44
C ASN A 154 3.07 15.92 18.57
N PHE A 155 4.21 15.25 18.40
CA PHE A 155 4.35 13.79 18.60
C PHE A 155 3.89 13.34 20.00
N LEU A 156 4.28 14.07 21.05
CA LEU A 156 3.82 13.79 22.42
C LEU A 156 2.31 14.02 22.58
N GLY A 157 1.77 15.10 22.00
CA GLY A 157 0.34 15.41 22.00
C GLY A 157 -0.50 14.36 21.26
N VAL A 158 0.01 13.82 20.15
CA VAL A 158 -0.62 12.70 19.41
C VAL A 158 -0.67 11.47 20.31
N GLY A 159 0.44 11.10 20.97
CA GLY A 159 0.46 9.98 21.91
C GLY A 159 -0.51 10.15 23.08
N ILE A 160 -0.53 11.33 23.71
CA ILE A 160 -1.42 11.63 24.85
C ILE A 160 -2.89 11.69 24.43
N SER A 161 -3.22 12.24 23.27
CA SER A 161 -4.61 12.31 22.77
C SER A 161 -5.15 10.93 22.39
N LEU A 162 -4.35 10.07 21.76
CA LEU A 162 -4.73 8.67 21.52
C LEU A 162 -4.96 7.89 22.83
N TYR A 163 -4.09 8.09 23.83
CA TYR A 163 -4.27 7.51 25.15
C TYR A 163 -5.54 8.03 25.84
N ALA A 164 -5.79 9.34 25.79
CA ALA A 164 -6.98 9.96 26.37
C ALA A 164 -8.28 9.48 25.69
N LEU A 165 -8.29 9.33 24.36
CA LEU A 165 -9.42 8.78 23.62
C LEU A 165 -9.67 7.31 23.97
N ALA A 166 -8.61 6.48 24.05
CA ALA A 166 -8.73 5.08 24.47
C ALA A 166 -9.22 4.96 25.92
N GLY A 167 -8.72 5.79 26.83
CA GLY A 167 -9.16 5.85 28.23
C GLY A 167 -10.62 6.32 28.37
N LEU A 168 -11.03 7.34 27.61
CA LEU A 168 -12.43 7.80 27.57
C LEU A 168 -13.36 6.74 27.00
N TYR A 169 -12.95 6.04 25.94
CA TYR A 169 -13.68 4.91 25.39
C TYR A 169 -13.82 3.78 26.41
N GLN A 170 -12.75 3.41 27.10
CA GLN A 170 -12.77 2.35 28.12
C GLN A 170 -13.56 2.76 29.39
N TYR A 171 -13.63 4.06 29.70
CA TYR A 171 -14.49 4.60 30.74
C TYR A 171 -15.99 4.47 30.38
N PHE A 172 -16.36 4.78 29.13
CA PHE A 172 -17.76 4.79 28.69
C PHE A 172 -18.28 3.40 28.23
N SER A 173 -17.47 2.65 27.50
CA SER A 173 -17.76 1.30 27.01
C SER A 173 -16.99 0.25 27.84
N HIS A 174 -17.65 -0.27 28.86
CA HIS A 174 -17.12 -1.32 29.73
C HIS A 174 -17.14 -2.74 29.12
N ASP A 175 -17.49 -2.87 27.84
CA ASP A 175 -17.45 -4.15 27.13
C ASP A 175 -16.00 -4.53 26.76
N PRO A 176 -15.49 -5.71 27.17
CA PRO A 176 -14.14 -6.13 26.80
C PRO A 176 -14.08 -6.43 25.29
N ILE A 177 -13.53 -5.48 24.54
CA ILE A 177 -13.23 -5.60 23.09
C ILE A 177 -12.43 -6.86 22.77
N ILE A 178 -11.55 -7.28 23.69
CA ILE A 178 -10.81 -8.54 23.61
C ILE A 178 -11.73 -9.68 24.06
N LYS A 179 -12.38 -10.32 23.10
CA LYS A 179 -13.00 -11.65 23.33
C LYS A 179 -11.88 -12.63 23.70
N HIS A 180 -11.74 -12.93 24.99
CA HIS A 180 -10.75 -13.89 25.48
C HIS A 180 -10.92 -15.23 24.74
N THR A 181 -9.81 -15.72 24.17
CA THR A 181 -9.77 -17.01 23.48
C THR A 181 -8.91 -18.00 24.23
N VAL A 182 -9.52 -19.12 24.60
CA VAL A 182 -8.85 -20.23 25.29
C VAL A 182 -8.47 -21.30 24.27
N LYS A 183 -7.42 -22.08 24.55
CA LYS A 183 -7.12 -23.28 23.76
C LYS A 183 -8.06 -24.40 24.19
N CYS A 184 -8.73 -25.02 23.24
CA CYS A 184 -9.53 -26.21 23.52
C CYS A 184 -8.62 -27.35 24.04
N LYS A 185 -8.99 -27.98 25.16
CA LYS A 185 -8.22 -29.07 25.80
C LYS A 185 -7.90 -30.21 24.80
N TYR A 186 -8.89 -30.58 23.98
CA TYR A 186 -8.81 -31.69 23.03
C TYR A 186 -8.05 -31.34 21.74
N CYS A 187 -8.56 -30.41 20.93
CA CYS A 187 -7.98 -30.12 19.61
C CYS A 187 -6.92 -29.02 19.58
N ARG A 188 -6.61 -28.38 20.73
CA ARG A 188 -5.63 -27.30 20.91
C ARG A 188 -5.85 -26.01 20.08
N LYS A 189 -6.86 -25.96 19.19
CA LYS A 189 -7.25 -24.72 18.50
C LYS A 189 -7.82 -23.68 19.47
N ARG A 190 -7.65 -22.40 19.15
CA ARG A 190 -8.25 -21.28 19.90
C ARG A 190 -9.75 -21.20 19.63
N ILE A 191 -10.52 -21.05 20.70
CA ILE A 191 -11.99 -20.87 20.71
C ILE A 191 -12.33 -19.74 21.68
N SER A 192 -13.54 -19.18 21.60
CA SER A 192 -14.01 -18.21 22.61
C SER A 192 -14.18 -18.87 23.98
N GLU A 193 -13.85 -18.14 25.05
CA GLU A 193 -14.00 -18.61 26.44
C GLU A 193 -15.44 -19.00 26.79
N LYS A 194 -16.43 -18.29 26.23
CA LYS A 194 -17.87 -18.55 26.44
C LYS A 194 -18.43 -19.72 25.60
N ALA A 195 -17.61 -20.48 24.88
CA ALA A 195 -18.06 -21.59 24.04
C ALA A 195 -18.27 -22.89 24.84
N LEU A 196 -19.53 -23.31 25.01
CA LEU A 196 -19.87 -24.61 25.61
C LEU A 196 -19.38 -25.81 24.78
N ARG A 197 -19.27 -25.64 23.46
CA ARG A 197 -18.89 -26.67 22.49
C ARG A 197 -17.85 -26.15 21.52
N CYS A 198 -16.79 -26.93 21.27
CA CYS A 198 -15.74 -26.55 20.33
C CYS A 198 -16.22 -26.63 18.88
N VAL A 199 -16.13 -25.53 18.11
CA VAL A 199 -16.49 -25.54 16.68
C VAL A 199 -15.67 -26.54 15.86
N ASN A 200 -14.39 -26.76 16.20
CA ASN A 200 -13.48 -27.54 15.36
C ASN A 200 -13.47 -29.05 15.63
N CYS A 201 -13.72 -29.49 16.86
CA CYS A 201 -13.73 -30.92 17.22
C CYS A 201 -15.05 -31.38 17.85
N THR A 202 -16.02 -30.48 17.98
CA THR A 202 -17.37 -30.72 18.52
C THR A 202 -17.42 -31.20 19.97
N SER A 203 -16.27 -31.25 20.66
CA SER A 203 -16.16 -31.61 22.07
C SER A 203 -16.83 -30.59 23.00
N TRP A 204 -17.37 -31.07 24.10
CA TRP A 204 -17.89 -30.25 25.20
C TRP A 204 -16.76 -29.75 26.11
N LEU A 205 -16.82 -28.47 26.50
CA LEU A 205 -15.85 -27.88 27.44
C LEU A 205 -16.39 -27.75 28.88
N ASP A 206 -17.61 -28.23 29.13
CA ASP A 206 -18.27 -28.28 30.46
C ASP A 206 -17.73 -29.38 31.41
N GLY A 207 -16.63 -30.04 31.01
CA GLY A 207 -16.02 -31.18 31.72
C GLY A 207 -16.83 -32.48 31.64
N ARG A 208 -17.95 -32.54 30.89
CA ARG A 208 -18.76 -33.77 30.74
C ARG A 208 -18.00 -34.91 30.09
N GLU A 209 -17.15 -34.59 29.12
CA GLU A 209 -16.31 -35.58 28.44
C GLU A 209 -15.21 -36.12 29.35
N GLU A 210 -14.63 -35.29 30.23
CA GLU A 210 -13.65 -35.70 31.25
C GLU A 210 -14.29 -36.71 32.22
N ARG A 211 -15.48 -36.39 32.76
CA ARG A 211 -16.29 -37.30 33.62
C ARG A 211 -16.62 -38.63 32.93
N ARG A 212 -16.80 -38.66 31.61
CA ARG A 212 -17.04 -39.90 30.83
C ARG A 212 -15.74 -40.68 30.56
N SER A 213 -14.60 -40.00 30.55
CA SER A 213 -13.29 -40.58 30.21
C SER A 213 -12.57 -41.19 31.42
N GLY A 214 -13.01 -40.88 32.65
CA GLY A 214 -12.34 -41.31 33.88
C GLY A 214 -11.02 -40.58 34.13
N MET A 215 -10.86 -39.37 33.59
CA MET A 215 -9.75 -38.43 33.80
C MET A 215 -10.18 -37.27 34.67
#